data_AF-A0A4V4H4Q2-F1
#
_entry.id   AF-A0A4V4H4Q2-F1
#
_cell.length_a   1.000
_cell.length_b   1.000
_cell.length_c   1.000
_cell.angle_alpha   90.00
_cell.angle_beta   90.00
_cell.angle_gamma   90.00
#
_symmetry.space_group_name_H-M   'P 1'
#
loop_
_entity.id
_entity.type
_entity.pdbx_description
1 polymer ?
#
loop_
_entity_poly.entity_id
_entity_poly.type
_entity_poly.pdbx_seq_one_letter_code
_entity_poly.pdbx_strand_id
1 'polypeptide(L)'
;MKPRNTSRGKPQSCCFGLLAVIFLISLSYLTMSKTSMLRFSVVNSQLPPMTNGNTSDLASDVHPVTEDSSIGSQGLETEEAELGRSLACELKDGQCETGHGRMVVKNSSTVVDQDPTRVMSSSDELVFNEEEGRDNVKPGRKPICDLSNTKSDICEADGDVRIIGKDTRMIYVANSEFSNRETGESWTIKPYARKWDKGSGAKVREVTMKLVKSHGEDKHCDVNHTVPALVFAIGGWTGNFFHDFADVLVPLFETSYHFEGDVQFLIANIKPLWINKYHKYFETLSRYEIIDYDNDDRVHCFKQVTLGLRCDQGDFTINPSKDPYGYTMADFTKLTRSAYSLKRGHPVRPGEQAGKKPRILIVTRKATRKFMNVKEIVRMTKKVGFNAVVTEADANITRFSQVVNSCDVMMGVHGSGLTNIVFLPTHSVVIQVVPWGNLDWIAGNYFRDPSRQMKLHYLEYSINEEETTLSELYPRDHAVFKDPMSLHHQGWDTFSRIFLVEQNVKLDVRKFRPVLEHALQLLREQQYR
;
A
#
# COMPACT_ATOMS: atom_id res chain seq x y z
N MET A 1 -34.47 -32.91 -68.08
CA MET A 1 -34.31 -31.97 -69.21
C MET A 1 -33.52 -30.74 -68.74
N LYS A 2 -32.35 -30.50 -69.35
CA LYS A 2 -31.43 -29.33 -69.35
C LYS A 2 -31.14 -28.54 -68.03
N PRO A 3 -29.86 -28.33 -67.67
CA PRO A 3 -29.44 -27.29 -66.72
C PRO A 3 -29.26 -25.93 -67.42
N ARG A 4 -29.45 -24.82 -66.69
CA ARG A 4 -29.13 -23.45 -67.13
C ARG A 4 -27.90 -22.94 -66.38
N ASN A 5 -26.90 -22.54 -67.15
CA ASN A 5 -25.69 -21.82 -66.74
C ASN A 5 -26.02 -20.39 -66.27
N THR A 6 -25.38 -19.93 -65.19
CA THR A 6 -25.10 -18.51 -64.95
C THR A 6 -23.66 -18.32 -64.52
N SER A 7 -23.06 -17.26 -65.07
CA SER A 7 -21.64 -16.97 -65.18
C SER A 7 -21.00 -16.37 -63.92
N ARG A 8 -19.71 -16.70 -63.74
CA ARG A 8 -18.75 -16.11 -62.78
C ARG A 8 -18.55 -14.59 -63.01
N GLY A 9 -18.66 -13.80 -61.94
CA GLY A 9 -18.04 -12.48 -61.81
C GLY A 9 -16.85 -12.54 -60.85
N LYS A 10 -15.69 -12.00 -61.25
CA LYS A 10 -14.44 -11.91 -60.46
C LYS A 10 -14.52 -10.77 -59.43
N PRO A 11 -13.99 -10.92 -58.20
CA PRO A 11 -13.68 -9.80 -57.32
C PRO A 11 -12.17 -9.50 -57.36
N GLN A 12 -11.76 -8.48 -58.12
CA GLN A 12 -10.41 -7.91 -58.01
C GLN A 12 -10.53 -6.38 -58.13
N SER A 13 -10.68 -5.69 -56.98
CA SER A 13 -10.34 -4.26 -56.86
C SER A 13 -10.33 -3.76 -55.40
N CYS A 14 -11.08 -4.36 -54.46
CA CYS A 14 -11.19 -3.78 -53.09
C CYS A 14 -9.98 -3.96 -52.16
N CYS A 15 -9.08 -4.92 -52.38
CA CYS A 15 -7.97 -5.17 -51.42
C CYS A 15 -6.84 -4.14 -51.47
N PHE A 16 -6.62 -3.46 -52.59
CA PHE A 16 -5.49 -2.51 -52.71
C PHE A 16 -5.78 -1.16 -52.03
N GLY A 17 -7.04 -0.73 -52.01
CA GLY A 17 -7.43 0.52 -51.34
C GLY A 17 -7.26 0.46 -49.82
N LEU A 18 -7.59 -0.67 -49.20
CA LEU A 18 -7.51 -0.85 -47.74
C LEU A 18 -6.06 -0.89 -47.25
N LEU A 19 -5.17 -1.55 -48.00
CA LEU A 19 -3.75 -1.63 -47.67
C LEU A 19 -3.03 -0.28 -47.81
N ALA A 20 -3.41 0.53 -48.80
CA ALA A 20 -2.85 1.88 -48.97
C ALA A 20 -3.22 2.82 -47.81
N VAL A 21 -4.46 2.72 -47.29
CA VAL A 21 -4.91 3.53 -46.14
C VAL A 21 -4.19 3.12 -44.86
N ILE A 22 -4.01 1.81 -44.62
CA ILE A 22 -3.26 1.30 -43.44
C ILE A 22 -1.78 1.73 -43.50
N PHE A 23 -1.18 1.74 -44.68
CA PHE A 23 0.21 2.17 -44.85
C PHE A 23 0.39 3.67 -44.59
N LEU A 24 -0.56 4.50 -45.03
CA LEU A 24 -0.53 5.95 -44.80
C LEU A 24 -0.77 6.32 -43.34
N ILE A 25 -1.64 5.60 -42.62
CA ILE A 25 -1.86 5.77 -41.17
C ILE A 25 -0.61 5.33 -40.37
N SER A 26 0.09 4.28 -40.82
CA SER A 26 1.32 3.83 -40.16
C SER A 26 2.47 4.83 -40.35
N LEU A 27 2.57 5.46 -41.53
CA LEU A 27 3.61 6.44 -41.85
C LEU A 27 3.40 7.77 -41.10
N SER A 28 2.16 8.19 -40.88
CA SER A 28 1.84 9.36 -40.05
C SER A 28 2.11 9.11 -38.56
N TYR A 29 1.92 7.88 -38.06
CA TYR A 29 2.28 7.51 -36.69
C TYR A 29 3.82 7.50 -36.46
N LEU A 30 4.59 7.00 -37.43
CA LEU A 30 6.05 6.98 -37.38
C LEU A 30 6.68 8.38 -37.47
N THR A 31 6.08 9.29 -38.23
CA THR A 31 6.56 10.68 -38.34
C THR A 31 6.24 11.50 -37.08
N MET A 32 5.07 11.30 -36.47
CA MET A 32 4.71 11.94 -35.20
C MET A 32 5.61 11.46 -34.04
N SER A 33 5.93 10.16 -33.99
CA SER A 33 6.79 9.56 -32.96
C SER A 33 8.26 10.05 -33.01
N LYS A 34 8.80 10.29 -34.21
CA LYS A 34 10.15 10.88 -34.34
C LYS A 34 10.19 12.36 -33.96
N THR A 35 9.14 13.12 -34.24
CA THR A 35 9.07 14.54 -33.82
C THR A 35 8.89 14.73 -32.31
N SER A 36 8.23 13.79 -31.63
CA SER A 36 8.15 13.80 -30.16
C SER A 36 9.49 13.43 -29.52
N MET A 37 10.22 12.44 -30.04
CA MET A 37 11.58 12.12 -29.53
C MET A 37 12.57 13.28 -29.71
N LEU A 38 12.55 14.00 -30.84
CA LEU A 38 13.46 15.14 -31.07
C LEU A 38 13.15 16.36 -30.19
N ARG A 39 11.92 16.48 -29.65
CA ARG A 39 11.55 17.56 -28.71
C ARG A 39 12.02 17.28 -27.27
N PHE A 40 12.33 16.04 -26.90
CA PHE A 40 12.83 15.70 -25.56
C PHE A 40 14.32 15.99 -25.36
N SER A 41 15.12 16.15 -26.43
CA SER A 41 16.57 16.37 -26.31
C SER A 41 17.01 17.84 -26.24
N VAL A 42 16.10 18.82 -26.33
CA VAL A 42 16.49 20.26 -26.42
C VAL A 42 16.05 21.10 -25.21
N VAL A 43 15.28 20.57 -24.25
CA VAL A 43 14.89 21.31 -23.05
C VAL A 43 15.63 20.78 -21.82
N ASN A 44 16.95 20.93 -21.82
CA ASN A 44 17.73 20.94 -20.58
C ASN A 44 19.04 21.69 -20.79
N SER A 45 18.96 23.02 -20.85
CA SER A 45 20.12 23.87 -20.62
C SER A 45 19.67 25.24 -20.09
N GLN A 46 20.27 25.59 -18.93
CA GLN A 46 20.39 26.92 -18.32
C GLN A 46 19.22 27.46 -17.47
N LEU A 47 19.44 27.46 -16.15
CA LEU A 47 18.82 28.37 -15.18
C LEU A 47 19.92 29.25 -14.55
N PRO A 48 19.79 30.60 -14.54
CA PRO A 48 20.56 31.49 -13.67
C PRO A 48 19.79 31.82 -12.37
N PRO A 49 20.45 32.44 -11.36
CA PRO A 49 20.07 32.31 -9.95
C PRO A 49 19.03 33.32 -9.45
N MET A 50 18.43 32.97 -8.30
CA MET A 50 17.41 33.72 -7.57
C MET A 50 17.91 35.08 -7.03
N THR A 51 17.01 36.06 -7.03
CA THR A 51 17.10 37.27 -6.19
C THR A 51 15.80 37.52 -5.43
N ASN A 52 15.95 37.89 -4.16
CA ASN A 52 14.93 38.20 -3.16
C ASN A 52 13.97 39.34 -3.55
N GLY A 53 12.73 39.26 -3.06
CA GLY A 53 11.80 40.40 -3.00
C GLY A 53 10.54 40.07 -2.20
N ASN A 54 10.41 40.67 -1.01
CA ASN A 54 9.19 40.73 -0.20
C ASN A 54 8.11 41.56 -0.92
N THR A 55 6.83 41.19 -0.79
CA THR A 55 5.73 42.08 -0.30
C THR A 55 4.36 41.37 -0.26
N SER A 56 3.69 41.53 0.88
CA SER A 56 2.25 41.63 1.23
C SER A 56 1.11 41.35 0.22
N ASP A 57 0.08 40.69 0.78
CA ASP A 57 -1.38 40.84 0.58
C ASP A 57 -1.98 40.90 -0.83
N LEU A 58 -2.74 39.86 -1.19
CA LEU A 58 -4.11 40.03 -1.67
C LEU A 58 -4.90 38.71 -1.58
N ALA A 59 -6.04 38.76 -0.90
CA ALA A 59 -7.09 37.76 -0.95
C ALA A 59 -8.17 38.23 -1.93
N SER A 60 -8.56 37.40 -2.90
CA SER A 60 -9.96 37.04 -3.21
C SER A 60 -10.06 36.18 -4.49
N ASP A 61 -11.13 35.40 -4.53
CA ASP A 61 -11.84 34.87 -5.71
C ASP A 61 -11.19 33.80 -6.61
N VAL A 62 -11.66 32.56 -6.46
CA VAL A 62 -11.61 31.54 -7.52
C VAL A 62 -12.99 30.89 -7.65
N HIS A 63 -13.69 31.23 -8.74
CA HIS A 63 -14.77 30.43 -9.32
C HIS A 63 -14.19 29.24 -10.10
N PRO A 64 -14.93 28.11 -10.21
CA PRO A 64 -14.40 26.88 -10.79
C PRO A 64 -14.39 26.94 -12.32
N VAL A 65 -13.22 26.76 -12.92
CA VAL A 65 -13.08 26.47 -14.35
C VAL A 65 -13.23 24.97 -14.53
N THR A 66 -14.28 24.60 -15.26
CA THR A 66 -14.46 23.28 -15.87
C THR A 66 -13.59 23.21 -17.12
N GLU A 67 -12.57 22.35 -17.12
CA GLU A 67 -11.98 21.84 -18.36
C GLU A 67 -11.83 20.33 -18.29
N ASP A 68 -12.26 19.73 -19.40
CA ASP A 68 -12.38 18.31 -19.69
C ASP A 68 -10.98 17.70 -19.87
N SER A 69 -10.66 16.68 -19.07
CA SER A 69 -9.59 15.74 -19.40
C SER A 69 -10.02 14.34 -19.00
N SER A 70 -10.79 13.73 -19.89
CA SER A 70 -11.17 12.32 -19.86
C SER A 70 -9.95 11.46 -20.22
N ILE A 71 -9.13 11.14 -19.21
CA ILE A 71 -8.22 10.00 -19.26
C ILE A 71 -8.89 8.86 -18.48
N GLY A 72 -9.17 7.77 -19.18
CA GLY A 72 -10.03 6.67 -18.75
C GLY A 72 -9.65 6.07 -17.41
N SER A 73 -10.50 6.31 -16.40
CA SER A 73 -10.49 5.66 -15.09
C SER A 73 -11.35 4.38 -15.03
N GLN A 74 -11.85 3.91 -16.17
CA GLN A 74 -12.77 2.75 -16.24
C GLN A 74 -12.10 1.38 -15.96
N GLY A 75 -10.75 1.31 -15.94
CA GLY A 75 -10.02 0.06 -15.72
C GLY A 75 -9.57 -0.22 -14.28
N LEU A 76 -9.68 0.75 -13.35
CA LEU A 76 -9.09 0.62 -12.01
C LEU A 76 -9.99 -0.10 -11.00
N GLU A 77 -11.29 -0.21 -11.28
CA GLU A 77 -12.29 -0.49 -10.23
C GLU A 77 -13.01 -1.83 -10.40
N THR A 78 -13.03 -2.42 -11.61
CA THR A 78 -13.42 -3.82 -11.80
C THR A 78 -12.48 -4.79 -11.09
N GLU A 79 -11.23 -4.38 -10.81
CA GLU A 79 -10.27 -5.19 -10.04
C GLU A 79 -10.57 -5.21 -8.53
N GLU A 80 -11.21 -4.19 -7.91
CA GLU A 80 -11.51 -4.17 -6.45
C GLU A 80 -12.42 -5.35 -6.02
N ALA A 81 -13.26 -5.85 -6.92
CA ALA A 81 -14.13 -7.01 -6.67
C ALA A 81 -13.38 -8.36 -6.71
N GLU A 82 -12.29 -8.45 -7.50
CA GLU A 82 -11.44 -9.65 -7.59
C GLU A 82 -10.38 -9.72 -6.46
N LEU A 83 -10.18 -8.62 -5.73
CA LEU A 83 -8.91 -8.29 -5.06
C LEU A 83 -8.67 -8.84 -3.64
N GLY A 84 -9.69 -9.31 -2.92
CA GLY A 84 -9.48 -9.74 -1.53
C GLY A 84 -9.82 -11.20 -1.28
N ARG A 85 -9.82 -12.04 -2.33
CA ARG A 85 -9.82 -13.51 -2.21
C ARG A 85 -8.80 -14.01 -1.19
N SER A 86 -7.76 -13.20 -0.92
CA SER A 86 -6.76 -13.45 0.10
C SER A 86 -7.29 -13.53 1.53
N LEU A 87 -8.34 -12.79 1.92
CA LEU A 87 -8.79 -12.80 3.32
C LEU A 87 -9.53 -14.08 3.75
N ALA A 88 -9.85 -14.97 2.81
CA ALA A 88 -10.64 -16.17 3.09
C ALA A 88 -9.83 -17.35 3.67
N CYS A 89 -8.50 -17.23 3.80
CA CYS A 89 -7.70 -18.16 4.59
C CYS A 89 -7.52 -17.52 5.99
N GLU A 90 -8.26 -17.82 7.05
CA GLU A 90 -8.87 -19.07 7.51
C GLU A 90 -10.23 -18.79 8.19
N LEU A 91 -11.34 -18.97 7.48
CA LEU A 91 -12.68 -19.09 8.09
C LEU A 91 -13.10 -20.56 8.24
N LYS A 92 -12.13 -21.46 8.45
CA LYS A 92 -12.42 -22.82 8.90
C LYS A 92 -12.33 -22.81 10.43
N ASP A 93 -13.47 -23.03 11.07
CA ASP A 93 -13.64 -23.29 12.51
C ASP A 93 -13.82 -22.11 13.47
N GLY A 94 -14.33 -20.96 13.02
CA GLY A 94 -15.14 -20.07 13.88
C GLY A 94 -14.50 -19.57 15.19
N GLN A 95 -13.18 -19.61 15.34
CA GLN A 95 -12.45 -19.12 16.52
C GLN A 95 -11.18 -18.41 16.06
N CYS A 96 -11.13 -17.09 16.27
CA CYS A 96 -9.84 -16.39 16.34
C CYS A 96 -9.17 -16.78 17.65
N GLU A 97 -8.24 -17.74 17.62
CA GLU A 97 -7.30 -17.91 18.72
C GLU A 97 -6.31 -16.74 18.73
N THR A 98 -6.74 -15.64 19.33
CA THR A 98 -5.80 -14.68 19.91
C THR A 98 -5.22 -15.30 21.17
N GLY A 99 -3.90 -15.48 21.22
CA GLY A 99 -3.18 -15.72 22.48
C GLY A 99 -3.47 -14.58 23.45
N HIS A 100 -4.48 -14.75 24.30
CA HIS A 100 -4.82 -13.81 25.36
C HIS A 100 -4.06 -14.18 26.63
N GLY A 101 -3.04 -13.38 26.95
CA GLY A 101 -2.78 -13.02 28.34
C GLY A 101 -4.05 -12.39 28.90
N ARG A 102 -4.75 -13.14 29.75
CA ARG A 102 -6.06 -12.82 30.30
C ARG A 102 -5.96 -11.65 31.29
N MET A 103 -6.36 -10.45 30.89
CA MET A 103 -6.63 -9.34 31.81
C MET A 103 -8.15 -9.21 31.97
N VAL A 104 -8.69 -9.78 33.05
CA VAL A 104 -10.10 -9.62 33.42
C VAL A 104 -10.23 -8.32 34.20
N VAL A 105 -10.86 -7.31 33.60
CA VAL A 105 -11.41 -6.17 34.33
C VAL A 105 -12.86 -6.53 34.70
N LYS A 106 -13.13 -6.71 35.99
CA LYS A 106 -14.50 -6.71 36.54
C LYS A 106 -14.63 -5.51 37.48
N ASN A 107 -15.53 -4.59 37.16
CA ASN A 107 -16.06 -3.61 38.12
C ASN A 107 -17.37 -4.17 38.72
N SER A 108 -17.44 -4.31 40.04
CA SER A 108 -18.24 -3.42 40.90
C SER A 108 -18.50 -4.05 42.28
N SER A 109 -18.13 -3.29 43.32
CA SER A 109 -18.80 -3.08 44.61
C SER A 109 -19.38 -4.28 45.38
N THR A 110 -18.77 -4.64 46.53
CA THR A 110 -19.31 -4.41 47.89
C THR A 110 -18.34 -4.95 48.96
N VAL A 111 -18.38 -4.26 50.10
CA VAL A 111 -17.58 -4.41 51.33
C VAL A 111 -17.88 -5.73 52.04
N VAL A 112 -16.87 -6.39 52.64
CA VAL A 112 -16.78 -6.83 54.05
C VAL A 112 -15.42 -7.50 54.31
N ASP A 113 -14.95 -7.24 55.52
CA ASP A 113 -13.66 -7.48 56.19
C ASP A 113 -13.32 -8.96 56.51
N GLN A 114 -12.06 -9.18 56.93
CA GLN A 114 -11.45 -10.32 57.67
C GLN A 114 -10.38 -11.20 56.96
N ASP A 115 -9.16 -11.07 57.49
CA ASP A 115 -7.96 -11.94 57.48
C ASP A 115 -8.07 -13.01 58.63
N PRO A 116 -7.16 -13.99 58.88
CA PRO A 116 -6.16 -14.73 58.08
C PRO A 116 -6.24 -16.29 58.25
N THR A 117 -5.32 -17.00 57.56
CA THR A 117 -4.70 -18.33 57.88
C THR A 117 -5.48 -19.65 57.73
N ARG A 118 -4.98 -20.56 56.87
CA ARG A 118 -4.62 -21.96 57.26
C ARG A 118 -3.77 -22.69 56.20
N VAL A 119 -2.72 -23.31 56.72
CA VAL A 119 -1.72 -24.22 56.13
C VAL A 119 -2.32 -25.58 55.73
N MET A 120 -1.80 -26.20 54.65
CA MET A 120 -1.40 -27.63 54.47
C MET A 120 -1.10 -27.88 52.97
N SER A 121 0.15 -28.03 52.53
CA SER A 121 1.03 -29.21 52.61
C SER A 121 0.56 -30.40 51.76
N SER A 122 1.17 -30.60 50.58
CA SER A 122 1.72 -31.90 50.19
C SER A 122 2.78 -31.73 49.10
N SER A 123 3.99 -32.10 49.47
CA SER A 123 5.23 -32.20 48.71
C SER A 123 5.14 -33.27 47.64
N ASP A 124 5.81 -33.05 46.51
CA ASP A 124 6.57 -34.08 45.80
C ASP A 124 7.75 -33.39 45.08
N GLU A 125 8.95 -33.64 45.62
CA GLU A 125 10.25 -33.24 45.09
C GLU A 125 10.77 -34.38 44.20
N LEU A 126 11.14 -34.09 42.95
CA LEU A 126 12.04 -34.93 42.16
C LEU A 126 13.17 -34.06 41.58
N VAL A 127 14.25 -34.05 42.36
CA VAL A 127 15.69 -33.92 42.05
C VAL A 127 16.05 -33.61 40.59
N PHE A 128 16.66 -32.44 40.37
CA PHE A 128 17.44 -32.12 39.17
C PHE A 128 18.90 -32.57 39.38
N ASN A 129 19.39 -33.45 38.52
CA ASN A 129 20.83 -33.71 38.38
C ASN A 129 21.42 -32.73 37.34
N GLU A 130 22.38 -31.93 37.78
CA GLU A 130 23.33 -31.23 36.92
C GLU A 130 24.40 -32.22 36.44
N GLU A 131 24.54 -32.42 35.14
CA GLU A 131 25.81 -32.85 34.54
C GLU A 131 26.08 -32.09 33.24
N GLU A 132 27.34 -31.69 33.12
CA GLU A 132 27.92 -30.85 32.09
C GLU A 132 27.89 -31.50 30.70
N GLY A 133 27.50 -30.71 29.70
CA GLY A 133 27.65 -31.03 28.28
C GLY A 133 27.81 -29.73 27.50
N ARG A 134 29.02 -29.16 27.53
CA ARG A 134 29.37 -27.94 26.80
C ARG A 134 29.55 -28.28 25.32
N ASP A 135 28.44 -28.49 24.62
CA ASP A 135 28.44 -28.55 23.17
C ASP A 135 28.73 -27.15 22.62
N ASN A 136 29.92 -27.01 22.03
CA ASN A 136 30.27 -25.89 21.16
C ASN A 136 29.37 -25.92 19.93
N VAL A 137 28.13 -25.45 20.07
CA VAL A 137 27.27 -25.12 18.94
C VAL A 137 27.94 -23.94 18.23
N LYS A 138 28.66 -24.24 17.14
CA LYS A 138 29.06 -23.21 16.16
C LYS A 138 27.79 -22.40 15.84
N PRO A 139 27.82 -21.05 15.90
CA PRO A 139 26.65 -20.27 15.52
C PRO A 139 26.25 -20.68 14.11
N GLY A 140 25.04 -21.26 13.99
CA GLY A 140 24.50 -21.69 12.71
C GLY A 140 24.52 -20.50 11.76
N ARG A 141 25.18 -20.64 10.61
CA ARG A 141 25.21 -19.60 9.58
C ARG A 141 23.77 -19.27 9.17
N LYS A 142 23.40 -17.98 9.17
CA LYS A 142 22.07 -17.50 8.76
C LYS A 142 21.74 -18.08 7.37
N PRO A 143 20.54 -18.66 7.15
CA PRO A 143 20.12 -19.09 5.83
C PRO A 143 20.09 -17.89 4.87
N ILE A 144 20.45 -18.13 3.61
CA ILE A 144 20.48 -17.07 2.58
C ILE A 144 19.08 -16.53 2.34
N CYS A 145 18.08 -17.43 2.30
CA CYS A 145 16.69 -17.07 2.16
C CYS A 145 15.91 -17.37 3.44
N ASP A 146 15.19 -16.38 3.93
CA ASP A 146 14.15 -16.54 4.95
C ASP A 146 12.80 -16.67 4.25
N LEU A 147 12.23 -17.87 4.35
CA LEU A 147 10.92 -18.23 3.80
C LEU A 147 9.85 -18.41 4.89
N SER A 148 10.22 -18.17 6.16
CA SER A 148 9.36 -18.45 7.33
C SER A 148 8.19 -17.48 7.45
N ASN A 149 8.33 -16.27 6.91
CA ASN A 149 7.28 -15.27 6.89
C ASN A 149 6.18 -15.70 5.92
N THR A 150 4.93 -15.73 6.37
CA THR A 150 3.81 -16.15 5.52
C THR A 150 3.55 -15.17 4.38
N LYS A 151 3.81 -13.87 4.59
CA LYS A 151 3.48 -12.77 3.67
C LYS A 151 4.56 -12.50 2.62
N SER A 152 5.84 -12.59 2.94
CA SER A 152 6.92 -12.35 1.98
C SER A 152 8.06 -13.37 2.10
N ASP A 153 8.89 -13.43 1.08
CA ASP A 153 10.18 -14.11 1.10
C ASP A 153 11.27 -13.06 0.94
N ILE A 154 12.41 -13.29 1.59
CA ILE A 154 13.60 -12.47 1.40
C ILE A 154 14.85 -13.32 1.33
N CYS A 155 15.72 -13.03 0.36
CA CYS A 155 17.04 -13.63 0.24
C CYS A 155 18.12 -12.55 0.29
N GLU A 156 19.16 -12.78 1.07
CA GLU A 156 20.28 -11.85 1.24
C GLU A 156 21.60 -12.59 1.04
N ALA A 157 22.47 -12.03 0.21
CA ALA A 157 23.77 -12.61 -0.06
C ALA A 157 24.85 -11.55 -0.31
N ASP A 158 26.04 -11.84 0.20
CA ASP A 158 27.28 -11.11 -0.06
C ASP A 158 28.23 -11.97 -0.92
N GLY A 159 28.95 -11.35 -1.85
CA GLY A 159 29.87 -12.04 -2.76
C GLY A 159 30.03 -11.33 -4.11
N ASP A 160 30.62 -12.01 -5.09
CA ASP A 160 30.56 -11.58 -6.50
C ASP A 160 29.17 -11.94 -7.05
N VAL A 161 28.32 -10.92 -7.18
CA VAL A 161 26.92 -11.07 -7.61
C VAL A 161 26.78 -10.68 -9.07
N ARG A 162 26.16 -11.55 -9.88
CA ARG A 162 25.77 -11.27 -11.27
C ARG A 162 24.25 -11.35 -11.40
N ILE A 163 23.63 -10.23 -11.73
CA ILE A 163 22.19 -10.14 -11.95
C ILE A 163 21.93 -10.07 -13.45
N ILE A 164 21.14 -11.03 -13.94
CA ILE A 164 20.73 -11.12 -15.34
C ILE A 164 19.20 -11.18 -15.35
N GLY A 165 18.60 -10.05 -15.68
CA GLY A 165 17.15 -9.86 -15.60
C GLY A 165 16.43 -10.47 -16.80
N LYS A 166 16.52 -9.80 -17.95
CA LYS A 166 15.88 -10.23 -19.19
C LYS A 166 16.25 -11.68 -19.53
N ASP A 167 15.25 -12.40 -20.04
CA ASP A 167 15.30 -13.82 -20.46
C ASP A 167 15.55 -14.86 -19.35
N THR A 168 16.50 -14.63 -18.43
CA THR A 168 16.93 -15.66 -17.46
C THR A 168 16.32 -15.49 -16.07
N ARG A 169 16.12 -14.25 -15.61
CA ARG A 169 15.60 -13.92 -14.26
C ARG A 169 16.45 -14.52 -13.14
N MET A 170 17.77 -14.47 -13.32
CA MET A 170 18.72 -15.12 -12.44
C MET A 170 19.58 -14.11 -11.67
N ILE A 171 19.82 -14.43 -10.40
CA ILE A 171 20.84 -13.81 -9.56
C ILE A 171 21.86 -14.89 -9.22
N TYR A 172 23.07 -14.77 -9.73
CA TYR A 172 24.17 -15.67 -9.40
C TYR A 172 25.06 -15.06 -8.33
N VAL A 173 25.41 -15.83 -7.30
CA VAL A 173 26.29 -15.37 -6.23
C VAL A 173 27.47 -16.34 -6.12
N ALA A 174 28.69 -15.83 -6.34
CA ALA A 174 29.92 -16.54 -6.05
C ALA A 174 30.57 -15.99 -4.78
N ASN A 175 30.86 -16.84 -3.81
CA ASN A 175 31.58 -16.45 -2.61
C ASN A 175 32.41 -17.63 -2.09
N SER A 176 33.68 -17.37 -1.76
CA SER A 176 34.62 -18.36 -1.22
C SER A 176 34.15 -18.98 0.10
N GLU A 177 33.32 -18.28 0.87
CA GLU A 177 32.77 -18.78 2.13
C GLU A 177 31.71 -19.88 1.98
N PHE A 178 31.10 -19.99 0.78
CA PHE A 178 30.13 -21.03 0.43
C PHE A 178 30.77 -22.21 -0.29
N SER A 179 32.11 -22.30 -0.33
CA SER A 179 32.85 -23.40 -0.98
C SER A 179 32.50 -24.79 -0.43
N ASN A 180 31.96 -24.85 0.80
CA ASN A 180 31.56 -26.09 1.49
C ASN A 180 30.07 -26.42 1.34
N ARG A 181 29.25 -25.59 0.69
CA ARG A 181 27.86 -25.94 0.36
C ARG A 181 27.85 -26.77 -0.92
N GLU A 182 26.90 -27.70 -1.03
CA GLU A 182 26.71 -28.45 -2.27
C GLU A 182 26.51 -27.44 -3.41
N THR A 183 27.40 -27.50 -4.39
CA THR A 183 27.32 -26.62 -5.55
C THR A 183 26.02 -26.84 -6.29
N GLY A 184 25.21 -25.79 -6.41
CA GLY A 184 23.94 -25.85 -7.13
C GLY A 184 22.70 -25.49 -6.31
N GLU A 185 22.84 -25.12 -5.04
CA GLU A 185 21.72 -24.54 -4.28
C GLU A 185 21.11 -23.35 -5.01
N SER A 186 19.79 -23.36 -5.14
CA SER A 186 19.02 -22.27 -5.73
C SER A 186 17.71 -22.09 -5.00
N TRP A 187 17.29 -20.82 -4.87
CA TRP A 187 16.02 -20.44 -4.29
C TRP A 187 15.25 -19.61 -5.31
N THR A 188 14.01 -20.03 -5.56
CA THR A 188 13.09 -19.31 -6.43
C THR A 188 12.00 -18.71 -5.55
N ILE A 189 11.87 -17.39 -5.59
CA ILE A 189 10.87 -16.67 -4.79
C ILE A 189 10.10 -15.69 -5.66
N LYS A 190 8.92 -15.29 -5.18
CA LYS A 190 8.16 -14.15 -5.70
C LYS A 190 8.54 -12.93 -4.87
N PRO A 191 9.31 -11.97 -5.40
CA PRO A 191 9.85 -10.88 -4.60
C PRO A 191 8.82 -9.76 -4.41
N TYR A 192 7.66 -10.09 -3.85
CA TYR A 192 6.50 -9.23 -3.61
C TYR A 192 5.82 -9.63 -2.29
N ALA A 193 5.32 -8.65 -1.52
CA ALA A 193 4.55 -8.94 -0.31
C ALA A 193 3.17 -9.52 -0.67
N ARG A 194 2.63 -10.44 0.14
CA ARG A 194 1.48 -11.31 -0.17
C ARG A 194 1.77 -12.44 -1.15
N LYS A 195 2.95 -13.06 -1.08
CA LYS A 195 3.35 -14.22 -1.92
C LYS A 195 2.32 -15.36 -1.97
N TRP A 196 1.53 -15.52 -0.91
CA TRP A 196 0.52 -16.56 -0.73
C TRP A 196 -0.79 -16.28 -1.48
N ASP A 197 -1.05 -15.03 -1.83
CA ASP A 197 -2.30 -14.66 -2.46
C ASP A 197 -2.29 -15.06 -3.93
N LYS A 198 -3.21 -15.94 -4.32
CA LYS A 198 -3.25 -16.50 -5.69
C LYS A 198 -3.43 -15.43 -6.76
N GLY A 199 -4.13 -14.33 -6.45
CA GLY A 199 -4.36 -13.22 -7.38
C GLY A 199 -3.07 -12.44 -7.65
N SER A 200 -2.37 -11.99 -6.61
CA SER A 200 -1.07 -11.33 -6.75
C SER A 200 -0.01 -12.27 -7.33
N GLY A 201 0.01 -13.53 -6.88
CA GLY A 201 0.99 -14.52 -7.26
C GLY A 201 0.97 -14.87 -8.75
N ALA A 202 -0.16 -14.71 -9.44
CA ALA A 202 -0.23 -14.88 -10.90
C ALA A 202 0.35 -13.68 -11.67
N LYS A 203 0.34 -12.49 -11.05
CA LYS A 203 0.83 -11.23 -11.66
C LYS A 203 2.29 -10.94 -11.33
N VAL A 204 2.88 -11.63 -10.36
CA VAL A 204 4.27 -11.49 -9.93
C VAL A 204 5.13 -12.59 -10.53
N ARG A 205 6.17 -12.20 -11.25
CA ARG A 205 7.15 -13.15 -11.79
C ARG A 205 8.11 -13.65 -10.71
N GLU A 206 8.48 -14.91 -10.81
CA GLU A 206 9.48 -15.53 -9.96
C GLU A 206 10.89 -15.13 -10.39
N VAL A 207 11.79 -15.05 -9.40
CA VAL A 207 13.21 -14.77 -9.58
C VAL A 207 14.01 -15.83 -8.83
N THR A 208 15.07 -16.33 -9.45
CA THR A 208 15.89 -17.40 -8.89
C THR A 208 17.27 -16.87 -8.48
N MET A 209 17.62 -17.03 -7.21
CA MET A 209 18.97 -16.84 -6.71
C MET A 209 19.70 -18.18 -6.69
N LYS A 210 20.91 -18.25 -7.25
CA LYS A 210 21.71 -19.48 -7.35
C LYS A 210 23.15 -19.26 -6.89
N LEU A 211 23.64 -20.15 -6.04
CA LEU A 211 25.06 -20.18 -5.66
C LEU A 211 25.91 -20.87 -6.72
N VAL A 212 27.05 -20.27 -7.02
CA VAL A 212 28.03 -20.80 -7.99
C VAL A 212 29.45 -20.74 -7.43
N LYS A 213 30.32 -21.68 -7.84
CA LYS A 213 31.75 -21.66 -7.48
C LYS A 213 32.51 -20.54 -8.19
N SER A 214 32.18 -20.36 -9.45
CA SER A 214 32.74 -19.34 -10.33
C SER A 214 31.68 -18.99 -11.37
N HIS A 215 31.83 -17.80 -11.96
CA HIS A 215 31.02 -17.38 -13.08
C HIS A 215 31.54 -18.03 -14.37
N GLY A 216 30.63 -18.46 -15.24
CA GLY A 216 30.99 -18.88 -16.61
C GLY A 216 31.40 -17.68 -17.46
N GLU A 217 32.08 -17.95 -18.58
CA GLU A 217 32.52 -16.91 -19.54
C GLU A 217 31.35 -16.11 -20.12
N ASP A 218 30.13 -16.62 -20.06
CA ASP A 218 28.91 -15.95 -20.53
C ASP A 218 28.34 -14.92 -19.54
N LYS A 219 28.99 -14.68 -18.39
CA LYS A 219 28.49 -13.82 -17.30
C LYS A 219 29.46 -12.71 -16.91
N HIS A 220 30.23 -12.21 -17.88
CA HIS A 220 31.09 -11.03 -17.69
C HIS A 220 30.26 -9.80 -17.32
N CYS A 221 30.86 -8.86 -16.58
CA CYS A 221 30.17 -7.64 -16.18
C CYS A 221 30.04 -6.69 -17.37
N ASP A 222 28.83 -6.31 -17.71
CA ASP A 222 28.58 -5.16 -18.59
C ASP A 222 28.57 -3.86 -17.76
N VAL A 223 28.02 -3.93 -16.55
CA VAL A 223 27.93 -2.78 -15.63
C VAL A 223 28.38 -3.19 -14.23
N ASN A 224 29.31 -2.45 -13.65
CA ASN A 224 29.79 -2.66 -12.28
C ASN A 224 29.18 -1.62 -11.35
N HIS A 225 28.66 -2.08 -10.21
CA HIS A 225 28.05 -1.24 -9.18
C HIS A 225 28.85 -1.32 -7.89
N THR A 226 28.99 -0.18 -7.21
CA THR A 226 29.70 -0.08 -5.92
C THR A 226 28.77 -0.11 -4.71
N VAL A 227 27.46 -0.01 -4.94
CA VAL A 227 26.41 -0.08 -3.91
C VAL A 227 25.70 -1.44 -3.94
N PRO A 228 24.97 -1.84 -2.88
CA PRO A 228 24.15 -3.04 -2.89
C PRO A 228 23.00 -3.00 -3.91
N ALA A 229 22.59 -4.17 -4.38
CA ALA A 229 21.38 -4.33 -5.19
C ALA A 229 20.17 -4.68 -4.31
N LEU A 230 19.01 -4.10 -4.62
CA LEU A 230 17.72 -4.54 -4.12
C LEU A 230 16.79 -4.89 -5.30
N VAL A 231 16.44 -6.16 -5.40
CA VAL A 231 15.59 -6.73 -6.46
C VAL A 231 14.20 -7.02 -5.91
N PHE A 232 13.16 -6.41 -6.48
CA PHE A 232 11.78 -6.63 -6.07
C PHE A 232 10.80 -6.47 -7.23
N ALA A 233 9.57 -6.96 -7.07
CA ALA A 233 8.52 -6.87 -8.08
C ALA A 233 7.42 -5.89 -7.68
N ILE A 234 6.77 -5.29 -8.68
CA ILE A 234 5.57 -4.46 -8.48
C ILE A 234 4.36 -4.97 -9.29
N GLY A 235 4.39 -6.22 -9.75
CA GLY A 235 3.40 -6.81 -10.64
C GLY A 235 2.03 -7.07 -10.00
N GLY A 236 1.97 -7.32 -8.68
CA GLY A 236 0.81 -7.79 -7.93
C GLY A 236 -0.42 -6.87 -7.93
N TRP A 237 -0.84 -6.39 -6.75
CA TRP A 237 -2.06 -5.58 -6.58
C TRP A 237 -1.84 -4.06 -6.70
N THR A 238 -0.67 -3.65 -7.17
CA THR A 238 -0.35 -2.23 -7.41
C THR A 238 -1.33 -1.62 -8.41
N GLY A 239 -1.78 -0.40 -8.10
CA GLY A 239 -2.86 0.32 -8.80
C GLY A 239 -3.90 0.86 -7.82
N ASN A 240 -4.09 0.17 -6.69
CA ASN A 240 -4.95 0.60 -5.59
C ASN A 240 -4.10 1.25 -4.48
N PHE A 241 -4.50 2.40 -3.95
CA PHE A 241 -3.71 3.11 -2.93
C PHE A 241 -3.37 2.24 -1.72
N PHE A 242 -4.27 1.36 -1.27
CA PHE A 242 -3.97 0.50 -0.12
C PHE A 242 -2.83 -0.47 -0.43
N HIS A 243 -2.91 -1.19 -1.55
CA HIS A 243 -1.89 -2.16 -1.97
C HIS A 243 -0.59 -1.50 -2.38
N ASP A 244 -0.65 -0.33 -3.03
CA ASP A 244 0.54 0.46 -3.33
C ASP A 244 1.41 0.64 -2.09
N PHE A 245 0.78 1.01 -0.96
CA PHE A 245 1.48 1.23 0.29
C PHE A 245 1.77 -0.06 1.07
N ALA A 246 0.75 -0.89 1.28
CA ALA A 246 0.82 -2.06 2.16
C ALA A 246 1.68 -3.19 1.59
N ASP A 247 1.74 -3.32 0.26
CA ASP A 247 2.43 -4.43 -0.39
C ASP A 247 3.79 -4.02 -0.97
N VAL A 248 4.01 -2.71 -1.22
CA VAL A 248 5.24 -2.22 -1.85
C VAL A 248 5.91 -1.11 -1.04
N LEU A 249 5.29 0.06 -0.85
CA LEU A 249 6.02 1.23 -0.33
C LEU A 249 6.48 1.06 1.13
N VAL A 250 5.64 0.50 2.01
CA VAL A 250 6.01 0.20 3.40
C VAL A 250 7.11 -0.89 3.44
N PRO A 251 6.94 -2.06 2.80
CA PRO A 251 7.99 -3.08 2.71
C PRO A 251 9.31 -2.58 2.10
N LEU A 252 9.23 -1.71 1.09
CA LEU A 252 10.40 -1.09 0.46
C LEU A 252 11.15 -0.19 1.45
N PHE A 253 10.44 0.58 2.28
CA PHE A 253 11.06 1.36 3.35
C PHE A 253 11.76 0.47 4.38
N GLU A 254 11.07 -0.54 4.91
CA GLU A 254 11.63 -1.52 5.87
C GLU A 254 12.91 -2.17 5.29
N THR A 255 12.92 -2.43 3.99
CA THR A 255 14.04 -3.11 3.33
C THR A 255 15.19 -2.18 2.98
N SER A 256 14.92 -0.92 2.61
CA SER A 256 15.93 -0.06 1.96
C SER A 256 16.37 1.17 2.75
N TYR A 257 15.62 1.59 3.77
CA TYR A 257 15.88 2.88 4.43
C TYR A 257 17.26 2.96 5.09
N HIS A 258 17.77 1.85 5.61
CA HIS A 258 19.09 1.76 6.24
C HIS A 258 20.27 1.99 5.27
N PHE A 259 20.06 1.90 3.96
CA PHE A 259 21.09 2.19 2.97
C PHE A 259 21.30 3.69 2.75
N GLU A 260 20.45 4.55 3.32
CA GLU A 260 20.58 6.02 3.23
C GLU A 260 20.73 6.53 1.78
N GLY A 261 20.07 5.88 0.82
CA GLY A 261 20.13 6.21 -0.61
C GLY A 261 21.23 5.50 -1.41
N ASP A 262 22.15 4.78 -0.77
CA ASP A 262 23.18 3.95 -1.41
C ASP A 262 22.70 2.53 -1.68
N VAL A 263 21.70 2.40 -2.55
CA VAL A 263 21.17 1.11 -3.01
C VAL A 263 20.65 1.23 -4.42
N GLN A 264 20.99 0.28 -5.29
CA GLN A 264 20.50 0.21 -6.66
C GLN A 264 19.22 -0.62 -6.72
N PHE A 265 18.12 -0.01 -7.18
CA PHE A 265 16.87 -0.74 -7.39
C PHE A 265 16.85 -1.42 -8.75
N LEU A 266 16.47 -2.71 -8.76
CA LEU A 266 16.13 -3.46 -9.97
C LEU A 266 14.70 -3.97 -9.81
N ILE A 267 13.78 -3.46 -10.63
CA ILE A 267 12.35 -3.67 -10.44
C ILE A 267 11.79 -4.59 -11.52
N ALA A 268 11.25 -5.73 -11.11
CA ALA A 268 10.50 -6.64 -11.96
C ALA A 268 9.03 -6.22 -12.09
N ASN A 269 8.42 -6.57 -13.22
CA ASN A 269 7.06 -6.22 -13.59
C ASN A 269 6.78 -4.72 -13.53
N ILE A 270 7.72 -3.92 -14.05
CA ILE A 270 7.66 -2.47 -13.96
C ILE A 270 6.38 -1.94 -14.62
N LYS A 271 5.72 -1.00 -13.94
CA LYS A 271 4.56 -0.26 -14.45
C LYS A 271 4.98 1.22 -14.52
N PRO A 272 5.41 1.75 -15.69
CA PRO A 272 6.02 3.08 -15.78
C PRO A 272 5.15 4.21 -15.19
N LEU A 273 3.84 4.17 -15.43
CA LEU A 273 2.89 5.14 -14.85
C LEU A 273 2.85 5.08 -13.32
N TRP A 274 2.99 3.89 -12.74
CA TRP A 274 3.01 3.69 -11.30
C TRP A 274 4.34 4.14 -10.67
N ILE A 275 5.46 3.88 -11.33
CA ILE A 275 6.77 4.43 -10.92
C ILE A 275 6.71 5.96 -10.94
N ASN A 276 6.18 6.56 -12.00
CA ASN A 276 6.03 8.01 -12.10
C ASN A 276 5.08 8.58 -11.02
N LYS A 277 4.01 7.86 -10.67
CA LYS A 277 3.08 8.24 -9.59
C LYS A 277 3.81 8.43 -8.24
N TYR A 278 4.83 7.61 -7.97
CA TYR A 278 5.58 7.61 -6.69
C TYR A 278 7.05 8.02 -6.83
N HIS A 279 7.46 8.67 -7.94
CA HIS A 279 8.87 8.95 -8.25
C HIS A 279 9.65 9.59 -7.09
N LYS A 280 9.08 10.62 -6.44
CA LYS A 280 9.72 11.30 -5.30
C LYS A 280 10.07 10.36 -4.15
N TYR A 281 9.24 9.33 -3.94
CA TYR A 281 9.47 8.34 -2.91
C TYR A 281 10.67 7.44 -3.26
N PHE A 282 10.76 6.99 -4.51
CA PHE A 282 11.91 6.23 -5.00
C PHE A 282 13.20 7.05 -4.96
N GLU A 283 13.17 8.30 -5.42
CA GLU A 283 14.30 9.24 -5.37
C GLU A 283 14.77 9.55 -3.94
N THR A 284 13.88 9.42 -2.96
CA THR A 284 14.25 9.58 -1.54
C THR A 284 14.96 8.35 -0.98
N LEU A 285 14.62 7.16 -1.47
CA LEU A 285 15.20 5.88 -0.98
C LEU A 285 16.42 5.41 -1.76
N SER A 286 16.63 5.92 -2.98
CA SER A 286 17.79 5.61 -3.82
C SER A 286 18.20 6.82 -4.64
N ARG A 287 19.52 7.05 -4.72
CA ARG A 287 20.14 8.06 -5.59
C ARG A 287 20.32 7.61 -7.04
N TYR A 288 20.03 6.36 -7.35
CA TYR A 288 20.34 5.73 -8.62
C TYR A 288 19.08 5.55 -9.47
N GLU A 289 19.24 5.60 -10.79
CA GLU A 289 18.14 5.32 -11.72
C GLU A 289 17.65 3.88 -11.56
N ILE A 290 16.34 3.68 -11.56
CA ILE A 290 15.73 2.35 -11.49
C ILE A 290 16.11 1.54 -12.74
N ILE A 291 16.63 0.33 -12.52
CA ILE A 291 16.85 -0.64 -13.61
C ILE A 291 15.56 -1.44 -13.84
N ASP A 292 15.08 -1.47 -15.08
CA ASP A 292 13.97 -2.32 -15.50
C ASP A 292 14.46 -3.77 -15.65
N TYR A 293 14.24 -4.56 -14.60
CA TYR A 293 14.74 -5.93 -14.51
C TYR A 293 14.21 -6.84 -15.64
N ASP A 294 13.01 -6.59 -16.16
CA ASP A 294 12.42 -7.46 -17.18
C ASP A 294 12.94 -7.16 -18.59
N ASN A 295 13.53 -5.97 -18.83
CA ASN A 295 13.87 -5.50 -20.17
C ASN A 295 15.35 -5.12 -20.36
N ASP A 296 16.15 -5.05 -19.29
CA ASP A 296 17.60 -4.83 -19.37
C ASP A 296 18.33 -6.15 -19.70
N ASP A 297 19.09 -6.15 -20.80
CA ASP A 297 19.85 -7.30 -21.30
C ASP A 297 21.29 -7.39 -20.78
N ARG A 298 21.73 -6.40 -20.00
CA ARG A 298 23.09 -6.34 -19.45
C ARG A 298 23.24 -7.21 -18.21
N VAL A 299 24.47 -7.66 -17.97
CA VAL A 299 24.88 -8.30 -16.73
C VAL A 299 25.33 -7.23 -15.73
N HIS A 300 24.54 -7.05 -14.67
CA HIS A 300 24.85 -6.10 -13.59
C HIS A 300 25.59 -6.80 -12.46
N CYS A 301 26.72 -6.23 -12.07
CA CYS A 301 27.62 -6.80 -11.06
C CYS A 301 27.61 -6.02 -9.76
N PHE A 302 27.48 -6.73 -8.64
CA PHE A 302 27.39 -6.16 -7.29
C PHE A 302 28.24 -6.95 -6.30
N LYS A 303 28.45 -6.38 -5.11
CA LYS A 303 29.06 -7.09 -3.97
C LYS A 303 28.06 -7.66 -2.96
N GLN A 304 26.83 -7.17 -3.01
CA GLN A 304 25.75 -7.51 -2.09
C GLN A 304 24.41 -7.42 -2.81
N VAL A 305 23.50 -8.33 -2.50
CA VAL A 305 22.15 -8.33 -3.04
C VAL A 305 21.11 -8.73 -2.00
N THR A 306 20.00 -8.01 -2.03
CA THR A 306 18.74 -8.40 -1.39
C THR A 306 17.71 -8.69 -2.49
N LEU A 307 17.09 -9.87 -2.45
CA LEU A 307 15.99 -10.26 -3.32
C LEU A 307 14.72 -10.41 -2.48
N GLY A 308 13.67 -9.65 -2.83
CA GLY A 308 12.43 -9.59 -2.07
C GLY A 308 12.35 -8.38 -1.14
N LEU A 309 11.20 -8.24 -0.48
CA LEU A 309 10.92 -7.16 0.46
C LEU A 309 10.61 -7.74 1.85
N ARG A 310 11.19 -7.13 2.89
CA ARG A 310 10.80 -7.37 4.28
C ARG A 310 9.39 -6.83 4.47
N CYS A 311 8.53 -7.64 5.07
CA CYS A 311 7.16 -7.24 5.34
C CYS A 311 6.69 -7.90 6.63
N ASP A 312 6.17 -7.12 7.59
CA ASP A 312 5.52 -7.69 8.76
C ASP A 312 4.24 -8.46 8.39
N GLN A 313 3.79 -9.36 9.27
CA GLN A 313 2.55 -10.14 9.06
C GLN A 313 1.32 -9.24 8.94
N GLY A 314 1.29 -8.10 9.63
CA GLY A 314 0.21 -7.12 9.53
C GLY A 314 0.17 -6.40 8.18
N ASP A 315 -1.02 -6.01 7.76
CA ASP A 315 -1.21 -5.17 6.58
C ASP A 315 -1.05 -3.70 6.96
N PHE A 316 -0.23 -2.97 6.20
CA PHE A 316 -0.02 -1.54 6.38
C PHE A 316 0.47 -1.14 7.79
N THR A 317 1.29 -2.00 8.38
CA THR A 317 1.91 -1.83 9.69
C THR A 317 3.40 -2.18 9.63
N ILE A 318 4.15 -1.72 10.63
CA ILE A 318 5.53 -2.16 10.88
C ILE A 318 5.58 -2.62 12.33
N ASN A 319 6.17 -3.78 12.58
CA ASN A 319 6.42 -4.30 13.92
C ASN A 319 7.88 -4.06 14.32
N PRO A 320 8.18 -3.05 15.17
CA PRO A 320 9.55 -2.67 15.48
C PRO A 320 10.35 -3.78 16.17
N SER A 321 9.67 -4.69 16.89
CA SER A 321 10.33 -5.81 17.56
C SER A 321 10.77 -6.92 16.60
N LYS A 322 10.23 -6.95 15.37
CA LYS A 322 10.58 -7.91 14.32
C LYS A 322 11.42 -7.27 13.21
N ASP A 323 11.44 -5.95 13.11
CA ASP A 323 12.26 -5.22 12.14
C ASP A 323 13.74 -5.20 12.58
N PRO A 324 14.69 -5.56 11.72
CA PRO A 324 16.11 -5.65 12.08
C PRO A 324 16.75 -4.30 12.45
N TYR A 325 16.12 -3.18 12.09
CA TYR A 325 16.60 -1.82 12.38
C TYR A 325 15.71 -1.09 13.39
N GLY A 326 14.68 -1.75 13.93
CA GLY A 326 13.72 -1.18 14.87
C GLY A 326 12.81 -0.11 14.28
N TYR A 327 12.58 -0.13 12.96
CA TYR A 327 11.75 0.87 12.29
C TYR A 327 10.28 0.83 12.74
N THR A 328 9.61 1.96 12.59
CA THR A 328 8.20 2.13 12.96
C THR A 328 7.38 2.77 11.82
N MET A 329 6.05 2.67 11.88
CA MET A 329 5.19 3.44 10.97
C MET A 329 5.34 4.97 11.13
N ALA A 330 5.84 5.45 12.27
CA ALA A 330 6.17 6.86 12.47
C ALA A 330 7.40 7.26 11.64
N ASP A 331 8.40 6.38 11.52
CA ASP A 331 9.58 6.62 10.69
C ASP A 331 9.22 6.57 9.20
N PHE A 332 8.41 5.58 8.80
CA PHE A 332 7.87 5.48 7.44
C PHE A 332 7.11 6.75 7.03
N THR A 333 6.20 7.23 7.89
CA THR A 333 5.45 8.46 7.58
C THR A 333 6.34 9.69 7.57
N LYS A 334 7.35 9.78 8.46
CA LYS A 334 8.35 10.87 8.43
C LYS A 334 9.10 10.91 7.09
N LEU A 335 9.61 9.78 6.62
CA LEU A 335 10.28 9.69 5.32
C LEU A 335 9.32 10.04 4.17
N THR A 336 8.14 9.44 4.16
CA THR A 336 7.11 9.68 3.14
C THR A 336 6.77 11.16 3.05
N ARG A 337 6.57 11.82 4.20
CA ARG A 337 6.28 13.26 4.25
C ARG A 337 7.46 14.12 3.78
N SER A 338 8.69 13.70 4.08
CA SER A 338 9.91 14.34 3.57
C SER A 338 10.01 14.26 2.05
N ALA A 339 9.75 13.09 1.46
CA ALA A 339 9.78 12.86 0.02
C ALA A 339 8.88 13.82 -0.77
N TYR A 340 7.72 14.18 -0.21
CA TYR A 340 6.78 15.13 -0.82
C TYR A 340 6.91 16.57 -0.30
N SER A 341 7.98 16.87 0.45
CA SER A 341 8.27 18.20 1.01
C SER A 341 7.13 18.78 1.86
N LEU A 342 6.49 17.93 2.67
CA LEU A 342 5.36 18.28 3.52
C LEU A 342 5.82 18.94 4.81
N LYS A 343 5.83 20.28 4.83
CA LYS A 343 6.41 21.09 5.91
C LYS A 343 5.59 21.04 7.21
N ARG A 344 4.31 20.72 7.15
CA ARG A 344 3.42 20.88 8.30
C ARG A 344 3.44 19.65 9.20
N GLY A 345 4.14 19.76 10.33
CA GLY A 345 4.35 18.66 11.29
C GLY A 345 3.19 18.38 12.24
N HIS A 346 2.36 19.38 12.57
CA HIS A 346 1.27 19.26 13.56
C HIS A 346 -0.04 19.94 13.10
N PRO A 347 -1.19 19.49 13.60
CA PRO A 347 -2.49 20.12 13.33
C PRO A 347 -2.61 21.52 13.95
N VAL A 348 -3.62 22.29 13.53
CA VAL A 348 -3.89 23.64 14.04
C VAL A 348 -4.58 23.44 15.36
N ARG A 349 -4.06 24.07 16.40
CA ARG A 349 -4.72 24.06 17.70
C ARG A 349 -5.89 25.06 17.65
N PRO A 350 -7.14 24.61 17.91
CA PRO A 350 -8.28 25.52 17.93
C PRO A 350 -8.09 26.59 19.02
N GLY A 351 -8.08 27.87 18.63
CA GLY A 351 -7.89 29.00 19.55
C GLY A 351 -6.46 29.54 19.65
N GLU A 352 -5.45 28.86 19.08
CA GLU A 352 -4.06 29.33 19.05
C GLU A 352 -3.86 30.53 18.10
N GLN A 353 -4.68 30.62 17.05
CA GLN A 353 -4.74 31.77 16.15
C GLN A 353 -6.18 32.25 16.04
N ALA A 354 -6.41 33.51 16.42
CA ALA A 354 -7.73 34.14 16.34
C ALA A 354 -8.30 34.02 14.92
N GLY A 355 -9.49 33.41 14.80
CA GLY A 355 -10.19 33.25 13.52
C GLY A 355 -9.79 32.04 12.66
N LYS A 356 -8.75 31.27 13.03
CA LYS A 356 -8.33 30.10 12.22
C LYS A 356 -9.04 28.83 12.66
N LYS A 357 -10.00 28.39 11.83
CA LYS A 357 -10.72 27.12 12.03
C LYS A 357 -9.89 25.93 11.55
N PRO A 358 -9.90 24.78 12.28
CA PRO A 358 -9.30 23.54 11.79
C PRO A 358 -9.93 23.09 10.47
N ARG A 359 -9.14 22.44 9.64
CA ARG A 359 -9.55 21.94 8.31
C ARG A 359 -9.80 20.44 8.36
N ILE A 360 -10.91 20.02 7.78
CA ILE A 360 -11.24 18.60 7.61
C ILE A 360 -11.35 18.27 6.13
N LEU A 361 -10.57 17.27 5.72
CA LEU A 361 -10.69 16.65 4.41
C LEU A 361 -11.79 15.58 4.46
N ILE A 362 -12.80 15.73 3.61
CA ILE A 362 -13.83 14.72 3.35
C ILE A 362 -13.44 14.03 2.05
N VAL A 363 -12.94 12.80 2.17
CA VAL A 363 -12.59 11.96 1.03
C VAL A 363 -13.86 11.37 0.45
N THR A 364 -14.22 11.85 -0.75
CA THR A 364 -15.35 11.32 -1.52
C THR A 364 -14.90 10.20 -2.45
N ARG A 365 -15.86 9.43 -2.96
CA ARG A 365 -15.64 8.36 -3.94
C ARG A 365 -16.64 8.54 -5.09
N LYS A 366 -16.23 8.24 -6.32
CA LYS A 366 -17.11 8.34 -7.51
C LYS A 366 -17.86 7.06 -7.86
N ALA A 367 -17.31 5.88 -7.54
CA ALA A 367 -17.87 4.60 -7.95
C ALA A 367 -18.57 3.85 -6.81
N THR A 368 -17.81 3.30 -5.86
CA THR A 368 -18.29 2.46 -4.75
C THR A 368 -18.20 3.19 -3.41
N ARG A 369 -18.99 2.77 -2.42
CA ARG A 369 -18.94 3.29 -1.04
C ARG A 369 -19.03 4.83 -0.96
N LYS A 370 -19.86 5.41 -1.80
CA LYS A 370 -20.02 6.86 -1.95
C LYS A 370 -20.78 7.45 -0.78
N PHE A 371 -20.50 8.70 -0.44
CA PHE A 371 -21.42 9.50 0.36
C PHE A 371 -22.57 10.00 -0.51
N MET A 372 -23.80 9.67 -0.15
CA MET A 372 -25.01 10.05 -0.89
C MET A 372 -25.50 11.48 -0.55
N ASN A 373 -25.03 12.05 0.56
CA ASN A 373 -25.47 13.35 1.07
C ASN A 373 -24.32 14.31 1.44
N VAL A 374 -23.25 14.37 0.62
CA VAL A 374 -22.06 15.21 0.83
C VAL A 374 -22.39 16.67 1.21
N LYS A 375 -23.40 17.29 0.57
CA LYS A 375 -23.82 18.67 0.88
C LYS A 375 -24.24 18.86 2.34
N GLU A 376 -24.93 17.87 2.91
CA GLU A 376 -25.36 17.89 4.31
C GLU A 376 -24.18 17.67 5.26
N ILE A 377 -23.30 16.73 4.92
CA ILE A 377 -22.07 16.45 5.68
C ILE A 377 -21.22 17.72 5.78
N VAL A 378 -20.99 18.42 4.65
CA VAL A 378 -20.26 19.69 4.61
C VAL A 378 -20.93 20.76 5.46
N ARG A 379 -22.26 20.87 5.38
CA ARG A 379 -23.01 21.86 6.18
C ARG A 379 -22.87 21.58 7.67
N MET A 380 -22.99 20.33 8.11
CA MET A 380 -22.82 19.94 9.51
C MET A 380 -21.38 20.19 9.98
N THR A 381 -20.41 19.80 9.17
CA THR A 381 -18.99 20.01 9.42
C THR A 381 -18.66 21.49 9.67
N LYS A 382 -19.18 22.38 8.82
CA LYS A 382 -19.03 23.84 8.98
C LYS A 382 -19.73 24.38 10.23
N LYS A 383 -20.90 23.84 10.58
CA LYS A 383 -21.64 24.19 11.81
C LYS A 383 -20.89 23.80 13.08
N VAL A 384 -20.23 22.64 13.10
CA VAL A 384 -19.44 22.17 14.24
C VAL A 384 -18.19 23.02 14.45
N GLY A 385 -17.62 23.59 13.39
CA GLY A 385 -16.54 24.57 13.49
C GLY A 385 -15.34 24.32 12.58
N PHE A 386 -15.44 23.38 11.64
CA PHE A 386 -14.38 23.09 10.69
C PHE A 386 -14.52 23.87 9.37
N ASN A 387 -13.40 24.09 8.70
CA ASN A 387 -13.36 24.39 7.28
C ASN A 387 -13.28 23.08 6.48
N ALA A 388 -14.32 22.77 5.71
CA ALA A 388 -14.39 21.54 4.93
C ALA A 388 -13.64 21.66 3.59
N VAL A 389 -12.80 20.68 3.30
CA VAL A 389 -12.20 20.40 1.99
C VAL A 389 -12.81 19.10 1.48
N VAL A 390 -13.30 19.07 0.24
CA VAL A 390 -13.97 17.89 -0.32
C VAL A 390 -13.29 17.53 -1.62
N THR A 391 -12.78 16.31 -1.70
CA THR A 391 -12.16 15.79 -2.92
C THR A 391 -12.08 14.27 -2.86
N GLU A 392 -12.02 13.63 -4.02
CA GLU A 392 -11.60 12.24 -4.14
C GLU A 392 -10.07 12.13 -4.02
N ALA A 393 -9.57 10.94 -3.70
CA ALA A 393 -8.14 10.64 -3.76
C ALA A 393 -7.64 10.79 -5.20
N ASP A 394 -6.52 11.50 -5.36
CA ASP A 394 -5.96 11.86 -6.67
C ASP A 394 -4.68 11.05 -6.93
N ALA A 395 -4.53 10.55 -8.17
CA ALA A 395 -3.34 9.84 -8.61
C ALA A 395 -2.11 10.75 -8.67
N ASN A 396 -2.28 12.07 -8.75
CA ASN A 396 -1.18 13.02 -8.57
C ASN A 396 -0.81 13.14 -7.08
N ILE A 397 0.04 12.23 -6.61
CA ILE A 397 0.45 12.15 -5.20
C ILE A 397 1.13 13.44 -4.72
N THR A 398 1.91 14.11 -5.58
CA THR A 398 2.56 15.38 -5.22
C THR A 398 1.52 16.46 -4.86
N ARG A 399 0.45 16.58 -5.65
CA ARG A 399 -0.63 17.54 -5.36
C ARG A 399 -1.47 17.07 -4.18
N PHE A 400 -1.87 15.80 -4.18
CA PHE A 400 -2.82 15.28 -3.19
C PHE A 400 -2.23 15.25 -1.78
N SER A 401 -0.96 14.89 -1.64
CA SER A 401 -0.25 14.91 -0.36
C SER A 401 -0.22 16.31 0.26
N GLN A 402 -0.10 17.38 -0.55
CA GLN A 402 -0.19 18.76 -0.08
C GLN A 402 -1.61 19.11 0.41
N VAL A 403 -2.65 18.64 -0.28
CA VAL A 403 -4.05 18.81 0.16
C VAL A 403 -4.28 18.13 1.51
N VAL A 404 -3.85 16.87 1.64
CA VAL A 404 -3.98 16.11 2.90
C VAL A 404 -3.16 16.77 4.01
N ASN A 405 -1.90 17.14 3.76
CA ASN A 405 -1.05 17.77 4.76
C ASN A 405 -1.60 19.12 5.25
N SER A 406 -2.39 19.79 4.41
CA SER A 406 -3.02 21.06 4.75
C SER A 406 -4.26 20.91 5.67
N CYS A 407 -4.64 19.68 6.04
CA CYS A 407 -5.79 19.38 6.89
C CYS A 407 -5.38 18.84 8.28
N ASP A 408 -6.28 19.01 9.25
CA ASP A 408 -6.15 18.59 10.65
C ASP A 408 -6.92 17.31 10.95
N VAL A 409 -7.96 17.08 10.16
CA VAL A 409 -8.80 15.90 10.21
C VAL A 409 -8.96 15.36 8.79
N MET A 410 -8.96 14.04 8.64
CA MET A 410 -9.34 13.37 7.40
C MET A 410 -10.45 12.39 7.70
N MET A 411 -11.52 12.43 6.91
CA MET A 411 -12.64 11.51 7.04
C MET A 411 -13.03 10.90 5.70
N GLY A 412 -13.55 9.69 5.73
CA GLY A 412 -14.03 9.00 4.54
C GLY A 412 -14.68 7.67 4.86
N VAL A 413 -15.44 7.14 3.91
CA VAL A 413 -15.91 5.75 4.00
C VAL A 413 -14.73 4.81 3.84
N HIS A 414 -14.70 3.70 4.59
CA HIS A 414 -13.69 2.66 4.51
C HIS A 414 -13.26 2.37 3.06
N GLY A 415 -11.96 2.41 2.80
CA GLY A 415 -11.33 1.90 1.58
C GLY A 415 -10.06 2.66 1.20
N SER A 416 -9.50 2.32 0.04
CA SER A 416 -8.12 2.67 -0.33
C SER A 416 -7.79 4.16 -0.32
N GLY A 417 -8.75 5.03 -0.61
CA GLY A 417 -8.56 6.49 -0.51
C GLY A 417 -8.09 6.96 0.87
N LEU A 418 -8.47 6.25 1.95
CA LEU A 418 -8.05 6.55 3.32
C LEU A 418 -6.56 6.25 3.57
N THR A 419 -5.88 5.46 2.74
CA THR A 419 -4.44 5.18 2.90
C THR A 419 -3.58 6.45 2.86
N ASN A 420 -4.11 7.52 2.26
CA ASN A 420 -3.47 8.83 2.22
C ASN A 420 -3.31 9.50 3.60
N ILE A 421 -3.80 8.90 4.70
CA ILE A 421 -3.50 9.33 6.08
C ILE A 421 -2.00 9.47 6.37
N VAL A 422 -1.14 8.79 5.61
CA VAL A 422 0.33 8.90 5.67
C VAL A 422 0.87 10.32 5.46
N PHE A 423 0.09 11.19 4.82
CA PHE A 423 0.45 12.58 4.54
C PHE A 423 -0.07 13.56 5.60
N LEU A 424 -0.88 13.09 6.54
CA LEU A 424 -1.37 13.95 7.62
C LEU A 424 -0.22 14.39 8.54
N PRO A 425 -0.33 15.59 9.14
CA PRO A 425 0.49 15.96 10.27
C PRO A 425 0.38 14.94 11.42
N THR A 426 1.44 14.81 12.19
CA THR A 426 1.45 13.99 13.41
C THR A 426 0.41 14.53 14.40
N HIS A 427 -0.35 13.64 15.02
CA HIS A 427 -1.49 13.94 15.90
C HIS A 427 -2.72 14.54 15.21
N SER A 428 -2.82 14.51 13.88
CA SER A 428 -4.10 14.73 13.21
C SER A 428 -5.12 13.63 13.52
N VAL A 429 -6.40 13.89 13.23
CA VAL A 429 -7.49 12.94 13.48
C VAL A 429 -7.92 12.25 12.18
N VAL A 430 -8.07 10.93 12.22
CA VAL A 430 -8.67 10.12 11.16
C VAL A 430 -10.07 9.70 11.61
N ILE A 431 -11.09 9.96 10.80
CA ILE A 431 -12.44 9.47 11.03
C ILE A 431 -12.80 8.47 9.94
N GLN A 432 -12.88 7.20 10.31
CA GLN A 432 -13.30 6.15 9.40
C GLN A 432 -14.80 5.90 9.54
N VAL A 433 -15.54 6.12 8.45
CA VAL A 433 -16.94 5.69 8.35
C VAL A 433 -16.96 4.24 7.86
N VAL A 434 -17.38 3.32 8.73
CA VAL A 434 -17.39 1.88 8.46
C VAL A 434 -18.75 1.49 7.87
N PRO A 435 -18.80 0.94 6.64
CA PRO A 435 -20.04 0.48 6.03
C PRO A 435 -20.73 -0.64 6.81
N TRP A 436 -21.99 -0.91 6.45
CA TRP A 436 -22.79 -1.96 7.07
C TRP A 436 -22.22 -3.35 6.78
N GLY A 437 -22.43 -4.31 7.69
CA GLY A 437 -22.13 -5.73 7.46
C GLY A 437 -20.93 -6.29 8.21
N ASN A 438 -20.69 -5.86 9.46
CA ASN A 438 -19.66 -6.41 10.36
C ASN A 438 -18.22 -6.27 9.82
N LEU A 439 -17.82 -5.05 9.51
CA LEU A 439 -16.51 -4.71 8.93
C LEU A 439 -15.43 -4.39 9.97
N ASP A 440 -15.67 -4.65 11.27
CA ASP A 440 -14.82 -4.19 12.38
C ASP A 440 -13.38 -4.71 12.29
N TRP A 441 -13.20 -5.95 11.81
CA TRP A 441 -11.88 -6.54 11.61
C TRP A 441 -11.11 -5.82 10.51
N ILE A 442 -11.71 -5.59 9.33
CA ILE A 442 -11.01 -4.91 8.22
C ILE A 442 -10.79 -3.43 8.54
N ALA A 443 -11.73 -2.76 9.21
CA ALA A 443 -11.55 -1.38 9.66
C ALA A 443 -10.38 -1.27 10.65
N GLY A 444 -10.33 -2.22 11.59
CA GLY A 444 -9.28 -2.35 12.59
C GLY A 444 -7.88 -2.47 12.00
N ASN A 445 -7.68 -3.57 11.26
CA ASN A 445 -6.37 -3.92 10.74
C ASN A 445 -5.86 -2.93 9.69
N TYR A 446 -6.74 -2.32 8.89
CA TYR A 446 -6.30 -1.47 7.78
C TYR A 446 -6.13 -0.01 8.13
N PHE A 447 -6.85 0.51 9.13
CA PHE A 447 -6.81 1.95 9.41
C PHE A 447 -6.77 2.30 10.90
N ARG A 448 -7.42 1.54 11.80
CA ARG A 448 -7.35 1.84 13.24
C ARG A 448 -5.95 1.68 13.80
N ASP A 449 -5.38 0.50 13.64
CA ASP A 449 -4.07 0.17 14.22
C ASP A 449 -2.94 0.88 13.47
N PRO A 450 -2.92 0.92 12.12
CA PRO A 450 -1.98 1.76 11.36
C PRO A 450 -2.01 3.24 11.76
N SER A 451 -3.18 3.86 11.93
CA SER A 451 -3.29 5.27 12.35
C SER A 451 -2.60 5.50 13.69
N ARG A 452 -2.79 4.59 14.66
CA ARG A 452 -2.15 4.69 15.98
C ARG A 452 -0.64 4.53 15.90
N GLN A 453 -0.15 3.59 15.08
CA GLN A 453 1.29 3.41 14.86
C GLN A 453 1.92 4.64 14.19
N MET A 454 1.18 5.35 13.33
CA MET A 454 1.57 6.64 12.72
C MET A 454 1.40 7.86 13.65
N LYS A 455 1.03 7.65 14.93
CA LYS A 455 0.77 8.71 15.92
C LYS A 455 -0.39 9.64 15.55
N LEU A 456 -1.39 9.13 14.84
CA LEU A 456 -2.65 9.79 14.56
C LEU A 456 -3.71 9.39 15.59
N HIS A 457 -4.67 10.27 15.83
CA HIS A 457 -5.89 9.88 16.56
C HIS A 457 -6.85 9.22 15.58
N TYR A 458 -7.53 8.17 16.03
CA TYR A 458 -8.48 7.43 15.21
C TYR A 458 -9.86 7.43 15.86
N LEU A 459 -10.88 7.78 15.07
CA LEU A 459 -12.30 7.72 15.41
C LEU A 459 -13.00 6.82 14.41
N GLU A 460 -13.81 5.88 14.92
CA GLU A 460 -14.64 4.99 14.12
C GLU A 460 -16.09 5.45 14.18
N TYR A 461 -16.77 5.39 13.04
CA TYR A 461 -18.22 5.55 12.96
C TYR A 461 -18.81 4.43 12.11
N SER A 462 -19.35 3.41 12.78
CA SER A 462 -20.07 2.32 12.12
C SER A 462 -21.50 2.75 11.83
N ILE A 463 -21.88 2.68 10.56
CA ILE A 463 -23.23 3.08 10.12
C ILE A 463 -24.27 2.06 10.57
N ASN A 464 -25.51 2.50 10.72
CA ASN A 464 -26.64 1.58 10.97
C ASN A 464 -27.37 1.19 9.68
N GLU A 465 -28.43 0.39 9.84
CA GLU A 465 -29.25 -0.14 8.74
C GLU A 465 -29.97 0.97 7.95
N GLU A 466 -30.22 2.12 8.57
CA GLU A 466 -30.87 3.29 7.95
C GLU A 466 -29.90 4.13 7.10
N GLU A 467 -28.60 3.99 7.32
CA GLU A 467 -27.55 4.76 6.65
C GLU A 467 -26.94 4.02 5.45
N THR A 468 -27.30 2.75 5.21
CA THR A 468 -26.84 1.95 4.05
C THR A 468 -27.86 1.92 2.91
N THR A 469 -27.37 2.02 1.66
CA THR A 469 -28.21 1.84 0.46
C THR A 469 -28.55 0.38 0.16
N LEU A 470 -28.03 -0.59 0.92
CA LEU A 470 -28.41 -2.00 0.76
C LEU A 470 -29.91 -2.22 0.97
N SER A 471 -30.56 -1.32 1.72
CA SER A 471 -32.01 -1.36 1.97
C SER A 471 -32.85 -1.14 0.71
N GLU A 472 -32.23 -0.62 -0.36
CA GLU A 472 -32.85 -0.45 -1.69
C GLU A 472 -32.70 -1.71 -2.56
N LEU A 473 -31.75 -2.59 -2.22
CA LEU A 473 -31.37 -3.77 -3.02
C LEU A 473 -31.87 -5.09 -2.41
N TYR A 474 -32.01 -5.14 -1.09
CA TYR A 474 -32.35 -6.34 -0.35
C TYR A 474 -33.57 -6.12 0.54
N PRO A 475 -34.48 -7.11 0.68
CA PRO A 475 -35.58 -7.01 1.61
C PRO A 475 -35.07 -7.08 3.06
N ARG A 476 -35.82 -6.50 4.01
CA ARG A 476 -35.40 -6.33 5.41
C ARG A 476 -35.19 -7.65 6.17
N ASP A 477 -35.77 -8.74 5.70
CA ASP A 477 -35.63 -10.10 6.22
C ASP A 477 -34.44 -10.86 5.59
N HIS A 478 -33.75 -10.29 4.61
CA HIS A 478 -32.61 -10.91 3.96
C HIS A 478 -31.40 -11.06 4.91
N ALA A 479 -30.55 -12.06 4.65
CA ALA A 479 -29.33 -12.32 5.42
C ALA A 479 -28.39 -11.10 5.51
N VAL A 480 -28.40 -10.21 4.51
CA VAL A 480 -27.67 -8.92 4.53
C VAL A 480 -27.95 -8.09 5.78
N PHE A 481 -29.14 -8.20 6.36
CA PHE A 481 -29.53 -7.49 7.58
C PHE A 481 -29.67 -8.42 8.79
N LYS A 482 -30.15 -9.66 8.57
CA LYS A 482 -30.44 -10.59 9.67
C LYS A 482 -29.25 -11.44 10.10
N ASP A 483 -28.38 -11.79 9.17
CA ASP A 483 -27.20 -12.60 9.43
C ASP A 483 -26.07 -12.27 8.43
N PRO A 484 -25.45 -11.08 8.55
CA PRO A 484 -24.37 -10.69 7.65
C PRO A 484 -23.22 -11.70 7.67
N MET A 485 -22.93 -12.32 8.82
CA MET A 485 -21.83 -13.27 8.98
C MET A 485 -21.98 -14.53 8.11
N SER A 486 -23.22 -14.99 7.88
CA SER A 486 -23.44 -16.08 6.90
C SER A 486 -22.90 -15.75 5.51
N LEU A 487 -22.92 -14.47 5.10
CA LEU A 487 -22.40 -14.01 3.81
C LEU A 487 -20.87 -13.86 3.83
N HIS A 488 -20.27 -13.55 4.99
CA HIS A 488 -18.81 -13.62 5.17
C HIS A 488 -18.29 -15.05 4.98
N HIS A 489 -19.00 -16.04 5.55
CA HIS A 489 -18.63 -17.46 5.43
C HIS A 489 -18.73 -18.00 4.00
N GLN A 490 -19.43 -17.32 3.09
CA GLN A 490 -19.45 -17.66 1.67
C GLN A 490 -18.19 -17.23 0.91
N GLY A 491 -17.26 -16.59 1.60
CA GLY A 491 -15.97 -16.17 1.06
C GLY A 491 -15.94 -14.72 0.61
N TRP A 492 -14.73 -14.26 0.29
CA TRP A 492 -14.47 -12.85 0.02
C TRP A 492 -15.28 -12.28 -1.16
N ASP A 493 -15.42 -13.03 -2.26
CA ASP A 493 -16.10 -12.50 -3.45
C ASP A 493 -17.54 -12.07 -3.13
N THR A 494 -18.25 -12.86 -2.32
CA THR A 494 -19.59 -12.52 -1.83
C THR A 494 -19.56 -11.34 -0.87
N PHE A 495 -18.67 -11.39 0.13
CA PHE A 495 -18.52 -10.31 1.11
C PHE A 495 -18.21 -8.96 0.44
N SER A 496 -17.21 -8.91 -0.43
CA SER A 496 -16.75 -7.69 -1.11
C SER A 496 -17.83 -7.13 -2.03
N ARG A 497 -18.44 -7.99 -2.85
CA ARG A 497 -19.52 -7.58 -3.75
C ARG A 497 -20.64 -6.89 -2.99
N ILE A 498 -21.14 -7.50 -1.93
CA ILE A 498 -22.27 -6.98 -1.17
C ILE A 498 -21.85 -5.76 -0.33
N PHE A 499 -20.84 -5.94 0.53
CA PHE A 499 -20.55 -4.96 1.58
C PHE A 499 -19.48 -3.93 1.19
N LEU A 500 -18.74 -4.10 0.10
CA LEU A 500 -17.74 -3.12 -0.36
C LEU A 500 -18.05 -2.49 -1.71
N VAL A 501 -18.84 -3.15 -2.57
CA VAL A 501 -19.13 -2.68 -3.93
C VAL A 501 -20.57 -2.17 -4.07
N GLU A 502 -21.57 -2.98 -3.72
CA GLU A 502 -22.99 -2.67 -3.95
C GLU A 502 -23.54 -1.58 -3.01
N GLN A 503 -22.93 -1.38 -1.84
CA GLN A 503 -23.39 -0.40 -0.87
C GLN A 503 -22.74 0.99 -0.98
N ASN A 504 -23.54 2.01 -0.71
CA ASN A 504 -23.15 3.40 -0.49
C ASN A 504 -23.72 3.88 0.86
N VAL A 505 -23.27 5.06 1.31
CA VAL A 505 -23.56 5.59 2.65
C VAL A 505 -24.35 6.89 2.55
N LYS A 506 -25.55 6.91 3.14
CA LYS A 506 -26.31 8.13 3.42
C LYS A 506 -26.18 8.45 4.90
N LEU A 507 -25.19 9.26 5.24
CA LEU A 507 -24.76 9.49 6.61
C LEU A 507 -25.81 10.30 7.39
N ASP A 508 -26.26 9.82 8.56
CA ASP A 508 -27.09 10.65 9.45
C ASP A 508 -26.21 11.69 10.15
N VAL A 509 -26.23 12.91 9.61
CA VAL A 509 -25.40 14.01 10.12
C VAL A 509 -25.72 14.42 11.55
N ARG A 510 -26.92 14.13 12.08
CA ARG A 510 -27.27 14.42 13.48
C ARG A 510 -26.63 13.41 14.41
N LYS A 511 -26.70 12.12 14.07
CA LYS A 511 -26.04 11.04 14.80
C LYS A 511 -24.51 11.11 14.67
N PHE A 512 -24.00 11.59 13.54
CA PHE A 512 -22.56 11.75 13.30
C PHE A 512 -21.96 12.99 13.98
N ARG A 513 -22.77 14.01 14.31
CA ARG A 513 -22.29 15.27 14.91
C ARG A 513 -21.39 15.09 16.14
N PRO A 514 -21.69 14.23 17.12
CA PRO A 514 -20.81 14.00 18.27
C PRO A 514 -19.41 13.50 17.90
N VAL A 515 -19.26 12.76 16.80
CA VAL A 515 -17.93 12.32 16.31
C VAL A 515 -17.10 13.51 15.83
N LEU A 516 -17.72 14.46 15.13
CA LEU A 516 -17.06 15.71 14.71
C LEU A 516 -16.69 16.58 15.92
N GLU A 517 -17.55 16.65 16.93
CA GLU A 517 -17.29 17.38 18.17
C GLU A 517 -16.13 16.75 18.95
N HIS A 518 -16.07 15.42 19.03
CA HIS A 518 -14.95 14.69 19.62
C HIS A 518 -13.65 14.89 18.83
N ALA A 519 -13.70 14.92 17.49
CA ALA A 519 -12.53 15.26 16.69
C ALA A 519 -11.99 16.67 17.00
N LEU A 520 -12.86 17.67 17.19
CA LEU A 520 -12.44 19.00 17.64
C LEU A 520 -11.81 18.96 19.03
N GLN A 521 -12.38 18.18 19.95
CA GLN A 521 -11.85 18.04 21.31
C GLN A 521 -10.44 17.46 21.31
N LEU A 522 -10.19 16.40 20.53
CA LEU A 522 -8.85 15.81 20.40
C LEU A 522 -7.80 16.82 19.89
N LEU A 523 -8.19 17.71 18.96
CA LEU A 523 -7.32 18.79 18.50
C LEU A 523 -7.06 19.86 19.57
N ARG A 524 -7.96 20.05 20.55
CA ARG A 524 -7.78 20.98 21.67
C ARG A 524 -6.94 20.38 22.79
N GLU A 525 -7.12 19.10 23.11
CA GLU A 525 -6.44 18.42 24.23
C GLU A 525 -4.91 18.32 24.03
N GLN A 526 -4.42 18.53 22.81
CA GLN A 526 -3.00 18.75 22.51
C GLN A 526 -2.42 20.04 23.12
N GLN A 527 -3.19 20.78 23.92
CA GLN A 527 -2.77 21.94 24.70
C GLN A 527 -1.95 21.55 25.95
N TYR A 528 -1.97 20.29 26.41
CA TYR A 528 -1.43 19.90 27.73
C TYR A 528 -0.43 18.72 27.73
N ARG A 529 -0.02 18.25 26.55
CA ARG A 529 1.06 17.26 26.39
C ARG A 529 2.12 17.85 25.48
#